data_AF-A0AB40AL91-F1
#
_entry.id   AF-A0AB40AL91-F1
#
_cell.length_a   1.000
_cell.length_b   1.000
_cell.length_c   1.000
_cell.angle_alpha   90.00
_cell.angle_beta   90.00
_cell.angle_gamma   90.00
#
_symmetry.space_group_name_H-M   'P 1'
#
loop_
_entity.id
_entity.type
_entity.pdbx_description
1 polymer ?
#
loop_
_entity_poly.entity_id
_entity_poly.type
_entity_poly.pdbx_seq_one_letter_code
_entity_poly.pdbx_strand_id
1 'polypeptide(L)'
;MSENSLQGVIPFSFRNLSHLNTLDLSNNKLSGQISNSIEYLDNLHVLDLGENNFQGNMFTNNFSLTYLYAFIVNKNQLTGEIPNSICKMFFSILDISENRLSGALPSCMNNFQYSLKVLDVRGNSLEGSIPSKFCGFFWLQYLDLSNNHFSGLIPPCFNFPHLLYLNLKDNNFTGSLLSASFGNNLEILDIGNNHFIGGIPNWIGTLQNLKIFSLKGNHFKGPIPKQICNLKYLHILDFSQNNLSEEIPPCIHNIGHHLDSVTIILEEVGIGINESNIFPYHYFSNMLSPEEMFPASVEYIDFATKERSYAYKGDIINYFSGIDLSCNKLVGQIPIEIGDMAWLLALNLSNNMLHGPIPHTLSRLTEIESLDLSHNMLAGRIPSQLAELHFIEFFSVAYNNLSGPTLGMVGQFSTFSEKNYEGNPYLCGPPLVKSCNNMSSPHQNQVKDGHKNEETMERFITIAIFVLGFIMGFWGWMALLFFKRSLSYSFFLGVDGYMEDIVDMARNLLAKIK
;
A
#
# COMPACT_ATOMS: atom_id res chain seq x y z
N MET A 1 -7.57 -26.17 -13.62
CA MET A 1 -6.34 -26.28 -14.43
C MET A 1 -5.50 -25.02 -14.28
N SER A 2 -5.52 -24.43 -13.08
CA SER A 2 -4.84 -23.20 -12.72
C SER A 2 -3.38 -23.42 -12.39
N GLU A 3 -2.59 -22.36 -12.38
CA GLU A 3 -1.18 -22.36 -11.95
C GLU A 3 -0.31 -23.35 -12.74
N ASN A 4 -0.41 -23.27 -14.05
CA ASN A 4 0.32 -24.12 -14.98
C ASN A 4 1.04 -23.27 -16.04
N SER A 5 1.61 -23.91 -17.05
CA SER A 5 2.20 -23.23 -18.22
C SER A 5 1.44 -23.55 -19.51
N LEU A 6 0.12 -23.74 -19.41
CA LEU A 6 -0.74 -24.02 -20.57
C LEU A 6 -0.71 -22.84 -21.55
N GLN A 7 -0.58 -23.15 -22.83
CA GLN A 7 -0.48 -22.17 -23.93
C GLN A 7 -1.54 -22.47 -24.99
N GLY A 8 -1.78 -21.50 -25.88
CA GLY A 8 -2.75 -21.61 -26.96
C GLY A 8 -4.04 -20.87 -26.64
N VAL A 9 -5.16 -21.35 -27.17
CA VAL A 9 -6.49 -20.75 -27.02
C VAL A 9 -7.44 -21.71 -26.31
N ILE A 10 -8.51 -21.20 -25.72
CA ILE A 10 -9.59 -22.05 -25.21
C ILE A 10 -10.20 -22.82 -26.40
N PRO A 11 -10.19 -24.16 -26.39
CA PRO A 11 -10.68 -24.93 -27.53
C PRO A 11 -12.19 -24.78 -27.72
N PHE A 12 -12.63 -24.71 -28.98
CA PHE A 12 -14.05 -24.64 -29.32
C PHE A 12 -14.89 -25.82 -28.78
N SER A 13 -14.25 -26.97 -28.54
CA SER A 13 -14.90 -28.13 -27.93
C SER A 13 -15.40 -27.90 -26.50
N PHE A 14 -14.93 -26.86 -25.81
CA PHE A 14 -15.40 -26.52 -24.46
C PHE A 14 -16.90 -26.25 -24.42
N ARG A 15 -17.49 -25.76 -25.51
CA ARG A 15 -18.94 -25.54 -25.63
C ARG A 15 -19.78 -26.80 -25.33
N ASN A 16 -19.20 -27.99 -25.46
CA ASN A 16 -19.89 -29.26 -25.24
C ASN A 16 -19.88 -29.69 -23.75
N LEU A 17 -19.20 -28.94 -22.87
CA LEU A 17 -19.12 -29.22 -21.43
C LEU A 17 -20.35 -28.64 -20.70
N SER A 18 -21.56 -28.96 -21.16
CA SER A 18 -22.80 -28.34 -20.70
C SER A 18 -23.12 -28.53 -19.20
N HIS A 19 -22.47 -29.47 -18.53
CA HIS A 19 -22.61 -29.73 -17.09
C HIS A 19 -21.52 -29.06 -16.23
N LEU A 20 -20.61 -28.31 -16.85
CA LEU A 20 -19.51 -27.68 -16.13
C LEU A 20 -20.04 -26.58 -15.22
N ASN A 21 -19.73 -26.71 -13.92
CA ASN A 21 -20.14 -25.76 -12.89
C ASN A 21 -19.03 -24.75 -12.55
N THR A 22 -17.79 -25.23 -12.53
CA THR A 22 -16.61 -24.41 -12.24
C THR A 22 -15.59 -24.60 -13.36
N LEU A 23 -15.10 -23.49 -13.89
CA LEU A 23 -13.97 -23.46 -14.82
C LEU A 23 -12.91 -22.52 -14.28
N ASP A 24 -11.82 -23.10 -13.79
CA ASP A 24 -10.63 -22.36 -13.37
C ASP A 24 -9.44 -22.72 -14.28
N LEU A 25 -9.02 -21.72 -15.07
CA LEU A 25 -7.85 -21.74 -15.96
C LEU A 25 -6.85 -20.64 -15.58
N SER A 26 -6.96 -20.08 -14.37
CA SER A 26 -6.16 -18.94 -13.93
C SER A 26 -4.65 -19.23 -13.91
N ASN A 27 -3.82 -18.18 -13.94
CA ASN A 27 -2.37 -18.28 -13.83
C ASN A 27 -1.75 -19.28 -14.83
N ASN A 28 -1.91 -18.97 -16.12
CA ASN A 28 -1.42 -19.75 -17.25
C ASN A 28 -0.87 -18.80 -18.35
N LYS A 29 -0.64 -19.31 -19.56
CA LYS A 29 -0.19 -18.54 -20.73
C LYS A 29 -1.19 -18.63 -21.89
N LEU A 30 -2.47 -18.85 -21.58
CA LEU A 30 -3.54 -18.94 -22.58
C LEU A 30 -3.78 -17.57 -23.22
N SER A 31 -4.29 -17.55 -24.44
CA SER A 31 -4.42 -16.37 -25.28
C SER A 31 -5.65 -16.46 -26.18
N GLY A 32 -5.87 -15.44 -27.01
CA GLY A 32 -7.01 -15.36 -27.92
C GLY A 32 -8.26 -14.78 -27.26
N GLN A 33 -9.41 -14.93 -27.91
CA GLN A 33 -10.70 -14.41 -27.42
C GLN A 33 -11.42 -15.44 -26.54
N ILE A 34 -12.12 -14.96 -25.51
CA ILE A 34 -12.83 -15.79 -24.52
C ILE A 34 -14.21 -16.25 -25.05
N SER A 35 -14.92 -15.39 -25.80
CA SER A 35 -16.36 -15.53 -26.07
C SER A 35 -16.75 -16.78 -26.85
N ASN A 36 -15.95 -17.21 -27.83
CA ASN A 36 -16.36 -18.17 -28.85
C ASN A 36 -16.62 -19.60 -28.36
N SER A 37 -16.44 -19.90 -27.08
CA SER A 37 -16.58 -21.26 -26.52
C SER A 37 -17.26 -21.29 -25.17
N ILE A 38 -17.06 -20.23 -24.35
CA ILE A 38 -17.57 -20.15 -22.99
C ILE A 38 -19.01 -19.64 -22.94
N GLU A 39 -19.47 -18.88 -23.94
CA GLU A 39 -20.84 -18.33 -23.97
C GLU A 39 -21.95 -19.39 -24.01
N TYR A 40 -21.61 -20.66 -24.22
CA TYR A 40 -22.55 -21.80 -24.25
C TYR A 40 -22.58 -22.60 -22.93
N LEU A 41 -21.79 -22.22 -21.93
CA LEU A 41 -21.68 -22.93 -20.66
C LEU A 41 -22.73 -22.43 -19.65
N ASP A 42 -24.01 -22.60 -19.98
CA ASP A 42 -25.11 -22.00 -19.21
C ASP A 42 -25.14 -22.40 -17.72
N ASN A 43 -24.64 -23.59 -17.36
CA ASN A 43 -24.62 -24.08 -15.97
C ASN A 43 -23.40 -23.61 -15.15
N LEU A 44 -22.58 -22.71 -15.70
CA LEU A 44 -21.37 -22.25 -15.04
C LEU A 44 -21.71 -21.27 -13.91
N HIS A 45 -21.18 -21.55 -12.73
CA HIS A 45 -21.34 -20.76 -11.51
C HIS A 45 -20.08 -19.96 -11.17
N VAL A 46 -18.92 -20.55 -11.46
CA VAL A 46 -17.60 -19.93 -11.25
C VAL A 46 -16.79 -20.01 -12.55
N LEU A 47 -16.33 -18.85 -13.01
CA LEU A 47 -15.41 -18.71 -14.13
C LEU A 47 -14.21 -17.90 -13.68
N ASP A 48 -13.05 -18.56 -13.62
CA ASP A 48 -11.77 -17.92 -13.35
C ASP A 48 -10.80 -18.15 -14.53
N LEU A 49 -10.46 -17.05 -15.21
CA LEU A 49 -9.51 -16.98 -16.30
C LEU A 49 -8.39 -15.96 -16.01
N GLY A 50 -8.23 -15.58 -14.74
CA GLY A 50 -7.28 -14.57 -14.29
C GLY A 50 -5.83 -14.89 -14.70
N GLU A 51 -4.98 -13.87 -14.78
CA GLU A 51 -3.54 -14.03 -14.99
C GLU A 51 -3.20 -14.86 -16.24
N ASN A 52 -3.67 -14.40 -17.39
CA ASN A 52 -3.45 -15.00 -18.71
C ASN A 52 -3.19 -13.90 -19.78
N ASN A 53 -3.12 -14.29 -21.06
CA ASN A 53 -2.93 -13.37 -22.19
C ASN A 53 -4.19 -13.25 -23.08
N PHE A 54 -5.39 -13.38 -22.52
CA PHE A 54 -6.63 -13.24 -23.29
C PHE A 54 -6.81 -11.80 -23.78
N GLN A 55 -7.35 -11.65 -25.00
CA GLN A 55 -7.44 -10.37 -25.70
C GLN A 55 -8.79 -10.20 -26.41
N GLY A 56 -9.03 -8.98 -26.88
CA GLY A 56 -10.23 -8.62 -27.64
C GLY A 56 -11.40 -8.26 -26.73
N ASN A 57 -12.57 -8.03 -27.35
CA ASN A 57 -13.78 -7.73 -26.61
C ASN A 57 -14.45 -9.02 -26.13
N MET A 58 -14.48 -9.20 -24.80
CA MET A 58 -15.15 -10.34 -24.19
C MET A 58 -16.68 -10.18 -24.19
N PHE A 59 -17.16 -8.96 -24.03
CA PHE A 59 -18.58 -8.70 -23.84
C PHE A 59 -19.27 -8.42 -25.17
N THR A 60 -19.59 -9.49 -25.89
CA THR A 60 -20.51 -9.40 -27.02
C THR A 60 -21.93 -9.17 -26.50
N ASN A 61 -22.81 -8.55 -27.29
CA ASN A 61 -24.20 -8.30 -26.89
C ASN A 61 -25.00 -9.57 -26.52
N ASN A 62 -24.50 -10.75 -26.90
CA ASN A 62 -25.13 -12.04 -26.66
C ASN A 62 -24.55 -12.79 -25.45
N PHE A 63 -23.48 -12.28 -24.83
CA PHE A 63 -22.85 -12.94 -23.68
C PHE A 63 -23.80 -12.95 -22.47
N SER A 64 -24.25 -14.15 -22.08
CA SER A 64 -25.17 -14.34 -20.95
C SER A 64 -24.90 -15.68 -20.27
N LEU A 65 -24.42 -15.64 -19.02
CA LEU A 65 -24.23 -16.81 -18.18
C LEU A 65 -25.05 -16.60 -16.90
N THR A 66 -26.31 -17.01 -16.91
CA THR A 66 -27.31 -16.56 -15.92
C THR A 66 -27.05 -17.07 -14.50
N TYR A 67 -26.37 -18.21 -14.37
CA TYR A 67 -26.04 -18.82 -13.07
C TYR A 67 -24.66 -18.41 -12.53
N LEU A 68 -23.92 -17.59 -13.28
CA LEU A 68 -22.59 -17.16 -12.93
C LEU A 68 -22.65 -16.17 -11.77
N TYR A 69 -22.16 -16.58 -10.60
CA TYR A 69 -22.06 -15.71 -9.42
C TYR A 69 -20.64 -15.22 -9.18
N ALA A 70 -19.61 -15.92 -9.67
CA ALA A 70 -18.24 -15.47 -9.58
C ALA A 70 -17.58 -15.42 -10.96
N PHE A 71 -17.15 -14.24 -11.35
CA PHE A 71 -16.56 -13.98 -12.65
C PHE A 71 -15.25 -13.22 -12.48
N ILE A 72 -14.15 -13.92 -12.73
CA ILE A 72 -12.78 -13.48 -12.49
C ILE A 72 -12.01 -13.61 -13.80
N VAL A 73 -11.62 -12.48 -14.39
CA VAL A 73 -10.85 -12.40 -15.64
C VAL A 73 -9.74 -11.36 -15.56
N ASN A 74 -9.27 -11.11 -14.33
CA ASN A 74 -8.27 -10.10 -14.03
C ASN A 74 -6.93 -10.36 -14.73
N LYS A 75 -6.08 -9.33 -14.84
CA LYS A 75 -4.70 -9.45 -15.36
C LYS A 75 -4.65 -10.15 -16.74
N ASN A 76 -5.39 -9.58 -17.68
CA ASN A 76 -5.45 -10.01 -19.07
C ASN A 76 -5.28 -8.77 -20.00
N GLN A 77 -5.58 -8.91 -21.29
CA GLN A 77 -5.50 -7.83 -22.28
C GLN A 77 -6.87 -7.54 -22.92
N LEU A 78 -7.96 -7.72 -22.16
CA LEU A 78 -9.32 -7.52 -22.63
C LEU A 78 -9.60 -6.04 -22.91
N THR A 79 -10.32 -5.76 -23.99
CA THR A 79 -10.59 -4.40 -24.49
C THR A 79 -12.09 -4.17 -24.69
N GLY A 80 -12.49 -2.91 -24.83
CA GLY A 80 -13.87 -2.53 -25.14
C GLY A 80 -14.67 -2.11 -23.91
N GLU A 81 -15.92 -1.75 -24.13
CA GLU A 81 -16.82 -1.27 -23.07
C GLU A 81 -17.49 -2.42 -22.33
N ILE A 82 -17.86 -2.18 -21.07
CA ILE A 82 -18.73 -3.08 -20.30
C ILE A 82 -20.18 -2.82 -20.75
N PRO A 83 -20.86 -3.76 -21.43
CA PRO A 83 -22.20 -3.52 -21.96
C PRO A 83 -23.27 -3.73 -20.89
N ASN A 84 -24.44 -3.12 -21.09
CA ASN A 84 -25.59 -3.30 -20.19
C ASN A 84 -26.11 -4.76 -20.13
N SER A 85 -25.73 -5.64 -21.06
CA SER A 85 -26.10 -7.06 -21.01
C SER A 85 -25.51 -7.79 -19.79
N ILE A 86 -24.41 -7.30 -19.21
CA ILE A 86 -23.80 -7.82 -17.98
C ILE A 86 -24.81 -7.83 -16.82
N CYS A 87 -25.74 -6.87 -16.82
CA CYS A 87 -26.77 -6.70 -15.79
C CYS A 87 -27.90 -7.74 -15.83
N LYS A 88 -27.84 -8.71 -16.76
CA LYS A 88 -28.71 -9.90 -16.77
C LYS A 88 -28.20 -11.02 -15.86
N MET A 89 -26.95 -10.93 -15.41
CA MET A 89 -26.32 -11.91 -14.53
C MET A 89 -26.54 -11.56 -13.06
N PHE A 90 -26.13 -12.43 -12.14
CA PHE A 90 -26.31 -12.26 -10.70
C PHE A 90 -24.98 -12.44 -9.96
N PHE A 91 -24.02 -11.55 -10.21
CA PHE A 91 -22.70 -11.64 -9.60
C PHE A 91 -22.74 -11.40 -8.09
N SER A 92 -21.99 -12.23 -7.38
CA SER A 92 -21.48 -11.97 -6.04
C SER A 92 -20.03 -11.46 -6.09
N ILE A 93 -19.22 -11.98 -7.02
CA ILE A 93 -17.85 -11.56 -7.27
C ILE A 93 -17.70 -11.18 -8.74
N LEU A 94 -17.31 -9.94 -9.00
CA LEU A 94 -16.95 -9.44 -10.31
C LEU A 94 -15.54 -8.84 -10.25
N ASP A 95 -14.55 -9.58 -10.74
CA ASP A 95 -13.17 -9.12 -10.87
C ASP A 95 -12.76 -9.10 -12.35
N ILE A 96 -12.69 -7.89 -12.88
CA ILE A 96 -12.28 -7.59 -14.26
C ILE A 96 -11.06 -6.66 -14.26
N SER A 97 -10.32 -6.62 -13.14
CA SER A 97 -9.19 -5.72 -12.92
C SER A 97 -8.00 -6.00 -13.84
N GLU A 98 -7.08 -5.04 -13.95
CA GLU A 98 -5.82 -5.14 -14.69
C GLU A 98 -6.03 -5.62 -16.14
N ASN A 99 -6.88 -4.90 -16.87
CA ASN A 99 -7.21 -5.13 -18.26
C ASN A 99 -7.11 -3.80 -19.05
N ARG A 100 -7.69 -3.71 -20.25
CA ARG A 100 -7.73 -2.50 -21.09
C ARG A 100 -9.18 -2.10 -21.43
N LEU A 101 -10.10 -2.32 -20.49
CA LEU A 101 -11.52 -1.97 -20.65
C LEU A 101 -11.68 -0.44 -20.64
N SER A 102 -12.67 0.06 -21.38
CA SER A 102 -12.91 1.49 -21.57
C SER A 102 -14.38 1.88 -21.36
N GLY A 103 -14.68 3.17 -21.42
CA GLY A 103 -16.04 3.70 -21.27
C GLY A 103 -16.51 3.75 -19.83
N ALA A 104 -17.80 4.05 -19.64
CA ALA A 104 -18.37 4.22 -18.30
C ALA A 104 -18.88 2.91 -17.70
N LEU A 105 -18.96 2.86 -16.36
CA LEU A 105 -19.67 1.79 -15.67
C LEU A 105 -21.15 1.75 -16.09
N PRO A 106 -21.72 0.57 -16.39
CA PRO A 106 -23.09 0.45 -16.85
C PRO A 106 -24.10 1.07 -15.89
N SER A 107 -25.04 1.86 -16.42
CA SER A 107 -26.09 2.51 -15.61
C SER A 107 -27.04 1.52 -14.89
N CYS A 108 -27.01 0.24 -15.28
CA CYS A 108 -27.81 -0.84 -14.72
C CYS A 108 -27.13 -1.60 -13.58
N MET A 109 -25.94 -1.20 -13.12
CA MET A 109 -25.21 -1.92 -12.06
C MET A 109 -25.97 -2.08 -10.74
N ASN A 110 -26.97 -1.23 -10.48
CA ASN A 110 -27.92 -1.42 -9.37
C ASN A 110 -28.67 -2.77 -9.41
N ASN A 111 -28.73 -3.47 -10.54
CA ASN A 111 -29.31 -4.81 -10.59
C ASN A 111 -28.60 -5.80 -9.67
N PHE A 112 -27.32 -5.57 -9.36
CA PHE A 112 -26.55 -6.43 -8.46
C PHE A 112 -26.61 -5.98 -6.99
N GLN A 113 -27.45 -5.00 -6.65
CA GLN A 113 -27.48 -4.36 -5.32
C GLN A 113 -27.65 -5.33 -4.13
N TYR A 114 -28.29 -6.48 -4.36
CA TYR A 114 -28.55 -7.51 -3.34
C TYR A 114 -27.67 -8.76 -3.46
N SER A 115 -26.77 -8.82 -4.44
CA SER A 115 -25.94 -10.00 -4.67
C SER A 115 -24.44 -9.70 -4.60
N LEU A 116 -24.03 -8.52 -5.08
CA LEU A 116 -22.63 -8.16 -5.25
C LEU A 116 -21.96 -7.90 -3.91
N LYS A 117 -20.89 -8.64 -3.65
CA LYS A 117 -20.02 -8.50 -2.48
C LYS A 117 -18.67 -7.91 -2.85
N VAL A 118 -18.13 -8.32 -4.01
CA VAL A 118 -16.82 -7.88 -4.51
C VAL A 118 -16.99 -7.27 -5.90
N LEU A 119 -16.53 -6.04 -6.05
CA LEU A 119 -16.38 -5.37 -7.34
C LEU A 119 -14.95 -4.84 -7.46
N ASP A 120 -14.14 -5.48 -8.30
CA ASP A 120 -12.80 -5.02 -8.66
C ASP A 120 -12.74 -4.73 -10.17
N VAL A 121 -12.55 -3.45 -10.49
CA VAL A 121 -12.33 -2.97 -11.86
C VAL A 121 -11.01 -2.20 -11.99
N ARG A 122 -10.12 -2.35 -11.00
CA ARG A 122 -8.84 -1.63 -10.90
C ARG A 122 -8.04 -1.73 -12.19
N GLY A 123 -7.25 -0.71 -12.52
CA GLY A 123 -6.22 -0.84 -13.55
C GLY A 123 -6.80 -1.08 -14.95
N ASN A 124 -7.79 -0.27 -15.32
CA ASN A 124 -8.41 -0.24 -16.63
C ASN A 124 -8.38 1.20 -17.17
N SER A 125 -9.12 1.48 -18.24
CA SER A 125 -9.33 2.83 -18.79
C SER A 125 -10.79 3.26 -18.67
N LEU A 126 -11.47 2.86 -17.58
CA LEU A 126 -12.86 3.21 -17.33
C LEU A 126 -12.99 4.69 -16.95
N GLU A 127 -14.05 5.35 -17.39
CA GLU A 127 -14.24 6.79 -17.26
C GLU A 127 -15.65 7.17 -16.80
N GLY A 128 -15.92 8.47 -16.72
CA GLY A 128 -17.20 9.01 -16.27
C GLY A 128 -17.35 9.06 -14.75
N SER A 129 -18.53 9.43 -14.27
CA SER A 129 -18.80 9.52 -12.83
C SER A 129 -19.40 8.23 -12.29
N ILE A 130 -19.23 8.01 -10.98
CA ILE A 130 -19.94 6.94 -10.29
C ILE A 130 -21.45 7.28 -10.30
N PRO A 131 -22.31 6.46 -10.93
CA PRO A 131 -23.73 6.73 -11.00
C PRO A 131 -24.37 6.75 -9.61
N SER A 132 -25.30 7.67 -9.34
CA SER A 132 -26.06 7.70 -8.08
C SER A 132 -26.88 6.43 -7.84
N LYS A 133 -27.13 5.62 -8.87
CA LYS A 133 -27.76 4.30 -8.70
C LYS A 133 -26.88 3.29 -7.93
N PHE A 134 -25.59 3.56 -7.77
CA PHE A 134 -24.70 2.75 -6.91
C PHE A 134 -25.09 2.83 -5.43
N CYS A 135 -25.89 3.81 -5.01
CA CYS A 135 -26.36 3.92 -3.63
C CYS A 135 -27.14 2.69 -3.11
N GLY A 136 -27.59 1.79 -3.98
CA GLY A 136 -28.42 0.64 -3.60
C GLY A 136 -27.65 -0.55 -3.02
N PHE A 137 -26.33 -0.62 -3.20
CA PHE A 137 -25.53 -1.80 -2.83
C PHE A 137 -25.56 -2.08 -1.33
N PHE A 138 -26.27 -3.15 -0.93
CA PHE A 138 -26.41 -3.49 0.48
C PHE A 138 -25.30 -4.42 0.96
N TRP A 139 -24.95 -5.44 0.18
CA TRP A 139 -23.99 -6.48 0.56
C TRP A 139 -22.55 -6.25 0.08
N LEU A 140 -22.28 -5.09 -0.52
CA LEU A 140 -20.95 -4.78 -1.02
C LEU A 140 -19.96 -4.66 0.14
N GLN A 141 -18.90 -5.45 0.08
CA GLN A 141 -17.85 -5.58 1.09
C GLN A 141 -16.52 -5.04 0.59
N TYR A 142 -16.24 -5.24 -0.70
CA TYR A 142 -15.00 -4.83 -1.37
C TYR A 142 -15.32 -4.03 -2.64
N LEU A 143 -14.82 -2.81 -2.72
CA LEU A 143 -14.92 -1.94 -3.88
C LEU A 143 -13.57 -1.35 -4.26
N ASP A 144 -13.02 -1.77 -5.40
CA ASP A 144 -11.80 -1.20 -5.98
C ASP A 144 -12.07 -0.64 -7.38
N LEU A 145 -12.01 0.68 -7.47
CA LEU A 145 -12.14 1.44 -8.72
C LEU A 145 -10.79 2.10 -9.11
N SER A 146 -9.71 1.77 -8.42
CA SER A 146 -8.45 2.51 -8.53
C SER A 146 -7.78 2.39 -9.90
N ASN A 147 -6.85 3.28 -10.21
CA ASN A 147 -6.08 3.26 -11.47
C ASN A 147 -6.99 3.24 -12.71
N ASN A 148 -7.87 4.23 -12.81
CA ASN A 148 -8.82 4.42 -13.91
C ASN A 148 -8.92 5.93 -14.24
N HIS A 149 -9.93 6.33 -15.01
CA HIS A 149 -10.22 7.72 -15.38
C HIS A 149 -11.58 8.19 -14.82
N PHE A 150 -12.03 7.62 -13.69
CA PHE A 150 -13.28 8.05 -13.06
C PHE A 150 -13.20 9.50 -12.60
N SER A 151 -14.30 10.23 -12.70
CA SER A 151 -14.37 11.67 -12.42
C SER A 151 -15.66 12.08 -11.70
N GLY A 152 -15.82 13.37 -11.43
CA GLY A 152 -16.99 13.89 -10.72
C GLY A 152 -16.87 13.73 -9.20
N LEU A 153 -18.00 13.70 -8.51
CA LEU A 153 -18.08 13.67 -7.05
C LEU A 153 -18.27 12.24 -6.55
N ILE A 154 -17.76 11.93 -5.35
CA ILE A 154 -18.19 10.74 -4.61
C ILE A 154 -19.67 10.92 -4.23
N PRO A 155 -20.57 9.98 -4.59
CA PRO A 155 -21.97 10.07 -4.22
C PRO A 155 -22.15 10.11 -2.68
N PRO A 156 -23.03 10.98 -2.14
CA PRO A 156 -23.23 11.12 -0.69
C PRO A 156 -23.69 9.86 0.04
N CYS A 157 -24.16 8.87 -0.71
CA CYS A 157 -24.72 7.61 -0.23
C CYS A 157 -23.70 6.47 -0.13
N PHE A 158 -22.41 6.73 -0.24
CA PHE A 158 -21.32 5.74 -0.12
C PHE A 158 -21.18 5.11 1.28
N ASN A 159 -22.18 5.31 2.13
CA ASN A 159 -22.35 4.66 3.42
C ASN A 159 -22.96 3.26 3.23
N PHE A 160 -22.21 2.38 2.58
CA PHE A 160 -22.60 0.98 2.42
C PHE A 160 -22.45 0.25 3.76
N PRO A 161 -23.47 -0.47 4.23
CA PRO A 161 -23.50 -1.00 5.60
C PRO A 161 -22.50 -2.13 5.83
N HIS A 162 -22.10 -2.85 4.78
CA HIS A 162 -21.19 -3.99 4.88
C HIS A 162 -19.80 -3.73 4.26
N LEU A 163 -19.53 -2.50 3.81
CA LEU A 163 -18.29 -2.18 3.12
C LEU A 163 -17.12 -2.11 4.10
N LEU A 164 -16.09 -2.89 3.81
CA LEU A 164 -14.85 -2.99 4.58
C LEU A 164 -13.68 -2.33 3.84
N TYR A 165 -13.64 -2.49 2.52
CA TYR A 165 -12.56 -2.01 1.67
C TYR A 165 -13.10 -1.06 0.59
N LEU A 166 -12.58 0.16 0.57
CA LEU A 166 -12.84 1.15 -0.48
C LEU A 166 -11.55 1.74 -1.02
N ASN A 167 -11.27 1.46 -2.30
CA ASN A 167 -10.14 2.03 -3.00
C ASN A 167 -10.59 2.80 -4.26
N LEU A 168 -10.32 4.10 -4.27
CA LEU A 168 -10.61 5.03 -5.35
C LEU A 168 -9.34 5.72 -5.86
N LYS A 169 -8.15 5.26 -5.44
CA LYS A 169 -6.88 5.94 -5.74
C LYS A 169 -6.61 6.05 -7.24
N ASP A 170 -5.76 6.99 -7.62
CA ASP A 170 -5.29 7.14 -9.02
C ASP A 170 -6.45 7.27 -10.01
N ASN A 171 -7.28 8.29 -9.79
CA ASN A 171 -8.43 8.64 -10.63
C ASN A 171 -8.51 10.17 -10.77
N ASN A 172 -9.60 10.67 -11.37
CA ASN A 172 -9.84 12.09 -11.60
C ASN A 172 -11.04 12.60 -10.78
N PHE A 173 -11.30 12.03 -9.59
CA PHE A 173 -12.38 12.46 -8.71
C PHE A 173 -12.14 13.88 -8.17
N THR A 174 -13.21 14.60 -7.91
CA THR A 174 -13.20 16.02 -7.51
C THR A 174 -14.15 16.27 -6.35
N GLY A 175 -14.16 17.50 -5.86
CA GLY A 175 -15.11 17.97 -4.86
C GLY A 175 -14.60 17.83 -3.43
N SER A 176 -15.48 18.11 -2.46
CA SER A 176 -15.14 18.05 -1.05
C SER A 176 -15.64 16.77 -0.41
N LEU A 177 -14.87 16.24 0.53
CA LEU A 177 -15.34 15.13 1.38
C LEU A 177 -16.54 15.52 2.25
N LEU A 178 -16.85 16.80 2.46
CA LEU A 178 -18.07 17.19 3.19
C LEU A 178 -19.36 16.69 2.52
N SER A 179 -19.36 16.45 1.21
CA SER A 179 -20.51 15.88 0.50
C SER A 179 -20.53 14.36 0.50
N ALA A 180 -19.45 13.69 0.92
CA ALA A 180 -19.38 12.23 1.00
C ALA A 180 -19.82 11.74 2.39
N SER A 181 -20.38 10.53 2.43
CA SER A 181 -20.58 9.78 3.66
C SER A 181 -20.04 8.37 3.44
N PHE A 182 -19.26 7.88 4.41
CA PHE A 182 -18.71 6.54 4.39
C PHE A 182 -19.26 5.72 5.56
N GLY A 183 -19.27 4.39 5.41
CA GLY A 183 -19.77 3.49 6.43
C GLY A 183 -18.78 3.27 7.57
N ASN A 184 -19.30 3.16 8.79
CA ASN A 184 -18.49 3.01 10.00
C ASN A 184 -17.76 1.65 10.09
N ASN A 185 -18.11 0.70 9.22
CA ASN A 185 -17.47 -0.62 9.15
C ASN A 185 -16.20 -0.63 8.29
N LEU A 186 -15.87 0.49 7.62
CA LEU A 186 -14.67 0.58 6.81
C LEU A 186 -13.41 0.29 7.62
N GLU A 187 -12.57 -0.57 7.05
CA GLU A 187 -11.24 -0.89 7.54
C GLU A 187 -10.17 -0.23 6.67
N ILE A 188 -10.39 -0.16 5.35
CA ILE A 188 -9.46 0.44 4.40
C ILE A 188 -10.19 1.52 3.59
N LEU A 189 -9.64 2.73 3.62
CA LEU A 189 -10.07 3.85 2.79
C LEU A 189 -8.86 4.48 2.11
N ASP A 190 -8.74 4.25 0.80
CA ASP A 190 -7.73 4.89 -0.03
C ASP A 190 -8.39 5.71 -1.14
N ILE A 191 -8.22 7.03 -1.08
CA ILE A 191 -8.70 7.97 -2.08
C ILE A 191 -7.55 8.83 -2.64
N GLY A 192 -6.33 8.31 -2.55
CA GLY A 192 -5.11 9.01 -2.95
C GLY A 192 -5.07 9.37 -4.44
N ASN A 193 -4.18 10.29 -4.81
CA ASN A 193 -3.90 10.71 -6.19
C ASN A 193 -5.18 11.03 -6.99
N ASN A 194 -5.92 12.01 -6.50
CA ASN A 194 -7.15 12.53 -7.09
C ASN A 194 -7.14 14.08 -7.05
N HIS A 195 -8.27 14.72 -7.33
CA HIS A 195 -8.43 16.18 -7.27
C HIS A 195 -9.39 16.63 -6.17
N PHE A 196 -9.43 15.93 -5.03
CA PHE A 196 -10.25 16.33 -3.88
C PHE A 196 -9.77 17.64 -3.27
N ILE A 197 -10.72 18.49 -2.87
CA ILE A 197 -10.49 19.83 -2.32
C ILE A 197 -11.20 20.03 -0.97
N GLY A 198 -10.89 21.15 -0.30
CA GLY A 198 -11.52 21.50 0.98
C GLY A 198 -10.80 20.87 2.17
N GLY A 199 -11.42 20.89 3.34
CA GLY A 199 -10.84 20.30 4.55
C GLY A 199 -11.26 18.85 4.80
N ILE A 200 -10.49 18.16 5.63
CA ILE A 200 -10.83 16.82 6.12
C ILE A 200 -12.00 16.96 7.11
N PRO A 201 -13.16 16.32 6.86
CA PRO A 201 -14.34 16.48 7.72
C PRO A 201 -14.20 15.84 9.10
N ASN A 202 -14.89 16.39 10.10
CA ASN A 202 -14.88 15.84 11.46
C ASN A 202 -15.55 14.46 11.57
N TRP A 203 -16.44 14.11 10.64
CA TRP A 203 -17.11 12.80 10.67
C TRP A 203 -16.13 11.65 10.44
N ILE A 204 -14.89 11.88 9.98
CA ILE A 204 -13.88 10.82 9.87
C ILE A 204 -13.67 10.06 11.19
N GLY A 205 -13.86 10.74 12.34
CA GLY A 205 -13.77 10.10 13.65
C GLY A 205 -14.90 9.10 13.97
N THR A 206 -15.88 8.90 13.08
CA THR A 206 -16.89 7.83 13.20
C THR A 206 -16.44 6.52 12.58
N LEU A 207 -15.38 6.53 11.75
CA LEU A 207 -14.83 5.34 11.09
C LEU A 207 -13.92 4.55 12.04
N GLN A 208 -14.46 4.15 13.19
CA GLN A 208 -13.64 3.64 14.30
C GLN A 208 -12.91 2.32 13.99
N ASN A 209 -13.39 1.55 13.00
CA ASN A 209 -12.78 0.31 12.54
C ASN A 209 -11.65 0.53 11.52
N LEU A 210 -11.39 1.79 11.13
CA LEU A 210 -10.43 2.11 10.10
C LEU A 210 -9.01 1.76 10.55
N LYS A 211 -8.36 0.94 9.73
CA LYS A 211 -7.01 0.43 9.87
C LYS A 211 -6.04 1.22 9.01
N ILE A 212 -6.49 1.61 7.82
CA ILE A 212 -5.66 2.29 6.81
C ILE A 212 -6.43 3.43 6.19
N PHE A 213 -5.81 4.61 6.23
CA PHE A 213 -6.41 5.82 5.69
C PHE A 213 -5.42 6.60 4.82
N SER A 214 -5.67 6.65 3.52
CA SER A 214 -4.87 7.39 2.56
C SER A 214 -5.68 8.50 1.88
N LEU A 215 -5.17 9.73 1.99
CA LEU A 215 -5.62 10.93 1.28
C LEU A 215 -4.52 11.49 0.36
N LYS A 216 -3.43 10.75 0.18
CA LYS A 216 -2.21 11.16 -0.51
C LYS A 216 -2.48 11.88 -1.83
N GLY A 217 -1.66 12.86 -2.21
CA GLY A 217 -1.66 13.39 -3.58
C GLY A 217 -2.99 14.03 -3.98
N ASN A 218 -3.55 14.88 -3.12
CA ASN A 218 -4.80 15.61 -3.35
C ASN A 218 -4.60 17.12 -3.10
N HIS A 219 -5.68 17.89 -3.01
CA HIS A 219 -5.66 19.33 -2.73
C HIS A 219 -6.36 19.67 -1.40
N PHE A 220 -6.31 18.77 -0.41
CA PHE A 220 -6.88 19.01 0.92
C PHE A 220 -6.18 20.17 1.63
N LYS A 221 -6.93 21.02 2.33
CA LYS A 221 -6.47 22.25 3.00
C LYS A 221 -6.98 22.33 4.43
N GLY A 222 -6.39 23.21 5.23
CA GLY A 222 -6.81 23.41 6.63
C GLY A 222 -6.21 22.36 7.57
N PRO A 223 -6.69 22.29 8.82
CA PRO A 223 -6.10 21.43 9.84
C PRO A 223 -6.40 19.95 9.62
N ILE A 224 -5.53 19.10 10.19
CA ILE A 224 -5.89 17.72 10.50
C ILE A 224 -6.89 17.75 11.67
N PRO A 225 -8.13 17.28 11.50
CA PRO A 225 -9.15 17.37 12.55
C PRO A 225 -8.79 16.46 13.72
N LYS A 226 -8.94 16.96 14.95
CA LYS A 226 -8.70 16.18 16.19
C LYS A 226 -9.51 14.89 16.28
N GLN A 227 -10.59 14.76 15.51
CA GLN A 227 -11.40 13.56 15.40
C GLN A 227 -10.63 12.36 14.82
N ILE A 228 -9.49 12.59 14.15
CA ILE A 228 -8.55 11.53 13.75
C ILE A 228 -8.12 10.69 14.96
N CYS A 229 -8.05 11.30 16.14
CA CYS A 229 -7.63 10.66 17.39
C CYS A 229 -8.68 9.66 17.92
N ASN A 230 -9.85 9.54 17.28
CA ASN A 230 -10.84 8.51 17.60
C ASN A 230 -10.57 7.18 16.85
N LEU A 231 -9.64 7.15 15.89
CA LEU A 231 -9.35 6.00 15.03
C LEU A 231 -8.37 5.04 15.73
N LYS A 232 -8.88 4.26 16.68
CA LYS A 232 -8.06 3.46 17.59
C LYS A 232 -7.36 2.26 16.95
N TYR A 233 -7.83 1.78 15.79
CA TYR A 233 -7.23 0.65 15.06
C TYR A 233 -6.36 1.09 13.88
N LEU A 234 -6.22 2.41 13.66
CA LEU A 234 -5.47 2.96 12.54
C LEU A 234 -3.97 2.77 12.75
N HIS A 235 -3.32 2.05 11.83
CA HIS A 235 -1.88 1.84 11.83
C HIS A 235 -1.18 2.42 10.61
N ILE A 236 -1.89 2.65 9.48
CA ILE A 236 -1.36 3.38 8.33
C ILE A 236 -2.16 4.66 8.09
N LEU A 237 -1.48 5.79 8.13
CA LEU A 237 -2.01 7.11 7.84
C LEU A 237 -1.13 7.79 6.79
N ASP A 238 -1.66 8.00 5.57
CA ASP A 238 -0.94 8.69 4.50
C ASP A 238 -1.74 9.91 4.01
N PHE A 239 -1.41 11.08 4.56
CA PHE A 239 -1.96 12.37 4.13
C PHE A 239 -0.94 13.19 3.34
N SER A 240 0.10 12.54 2.82
CA SER A 240 1.20 13.21 2.14
C SER A 240 0.74 13.94 0.86
N GLN A 241 1.56 14.87 0.38
CA GLN A 241 1.35 15.57 -0.90
C GLN A 241 -0.03 16.25 -0.98
N ASN A 242 -0.31 17.09 0.01
CA ASN A 242 -1.54 17.87 0.10
C ASN A 242 -1.21 19.34 0.45
N ASN A 243 -2.24 20.12 0.77
CA ASN A 243 -2.11 21.51 1.21
C ASN A 243 -2.56 21.69 2.67
N LEU A 244 -2.47 20.64 3.50
CA LEU A 244 -2.85 20.67 4.92
C LEU A 244 -1.98 21.66 5.68
N SER A 245 -2.57 22.37 6.64
CA SER A 245 -1.93 23.43 7.39
C SER A 245 -2.23 23.31 8.88
N GLU A 246 -1.81 24.31 9.66
CA GLU A 246 -1.92 24.29 11.12
C GLU A 246 -1.04 23.20 11.76
N GLU A 247 -1.20 22.99 13.06
CA GLU A 247 -0.38 22.10 13.86
C GLU A 247 -0.86 20.65 13.78
N ILE A 248 0.07 19.70 13.93
CA ILE A 248 -0.28 18.28 14.09
C ILE A 248 -1.00 18.14 15.45
N PRO A 249 -2.21 17.55 15.51
CA PRO A 249 -2.95 17.40 16.76
C PRO A 249 -2.12 16.61 17.78
N PRO A 250 -1.90 17.12 19.01
CA PRO A 250 -1.13 16.40 20.02
C PRO A 250 -1.70 15.02 20.34
N CYS A 251 -3.01 14.84 20.22
CA CYS A 251 -3.69 13.57 20.44
C CYS A 251 -3.43 12.49 19.37
N ILE A 252 -2.58 12.76 18.36
CA ILE A 252 -2.29 11.80 17.29
C ILE A 252 -1.76 10.46 17.84
N HIS A 253 -1.13 10.48 19.02
CA HIS A 253 -0.68 9.27 19.72
C HIS A 253 -1.80 8.31 20.14
N ASN A 254 -3.06 8.74 20.13
CA ASN A 254 -4.22 7.91 20.48
C ASN A 254 -4.66 6.97 19.34
N ILE A 255 -4.18 7.18 18.11
CA ILE A 255 -4.42 6.22 17.03
C ILE A 255 -3.62 4.94 17.30
N GLY A 256 -4.07 3.80 16.77
CA GLY A 256 -3.34 2.52 16.84
C GLY A 256 -3.07 1.95 18.24
N HIS A 257 -3.70 2.47 19.30
CA HIS A 257 -3.43 2.09 20.71
C HIS A 257 -3.88 0.64 21.08
N HIS A 258 -4.57 -0.09 20.21
CA HIS A 258 -5.06 -1.45 20.46
C HIS A 258 -4.40 -2.51 19.55
N LEU A 259 -3.06 -2.61 19.60
CA LEU A 259 -2.30 -3.66 18.91
C LEU A 259 -1.75 -4.75 19.86
N ASP A 260 -2.42 -5.01 21.00
CA ASP A 260 -2.19 -6.27 21.73
C ASP A 260 -2.80 -7.40 20.89
N SER A 261 -1.98 -7.99 20.03
CA SER A 261 -2.34 -9.13 19.16
C SER A 261 -3.65 -8.88 18.41
N VAL A 262 -3.63 -7.95 17.46
CA VAL A 262 -4.65 -7.95 16.41
C VAL A 262 -4.34 -9.15 15.52
N THR A 263 -4.88 -10.30 15.91
CA THR A 263 -5.41 -11.24 14.93
C THR A 263 -6.40 -10.40 14.13
N ILE A 264 -6.00 -9.92 12.94
CA ILE A 264 -7.03 -9.62 11.95
C ILE A 264 -7.61 -10.97 11.63
N ILE A 265 -8.69 -11.21 12.31
CA ILE A 265 -9.72 -12.16 12.03
C ILE A 265 -10.03 -12.06 10.52
N LEU A 266 -9.32 -12.84 9.71
CA LEU A 266 -9.96 -13.56 8.62
C LEU A 266 -10.66 -14.84 9.16
N GLU A 267 -10.51 -15.17 10.46
CA GLU A 267 -11.11 -16.33 11.14
C GLU A 267 -12.49 -16.09 11.81
N GLU A 268 -13.00 -14.85 11.86
CA GLU A 268 -14.32 -14.46 12.42
C GLU A 268 -14.94 -13.31 11.60
N VAL A 269 -14.98 -13.45 10.27
CA VAL A 269 -16.30 -13.26 9.64
C VAL A 269 -17.14 -14.47 10.05
N GLY A 270 -17.35 -14.64 11.35
CA GLY A 270 -18.22 -15.65 11.91
C GLY A 270 -19.62 -15.21 11.52
N ILE A 271 -20.11 -15.76 10.42
CA ILE A 271 -21.51 -15.64 10.03
C ILE A 271 -22.31 -16.30 11.17
N GLY A 272 -22.68 -15.51 12.17
CA GLY A 272 -23.76 -15.80 13.07
C GLY A 272 -25.08 -15.72 12.31
N ILE A 273 -25.30 -16.63 11.36
CA ILE A 273 -26.64 -16.97 10.91
C ILE A 273 -27.26 -17.80 12.02
N ASN A 274 -27.97 -17.12 12.92
CA ASN A 274 -29.09 -17.76 13.58
C ASN A 274 -29.99 -18.31 12.47
N GLU A 275 -29.95 -19.63 12.31
CA GLU A 275 -30.86 -20.42 11.49
C GLU A 275 -32.29 -20.25 12.01
N SER A 276 -32.92 -19.14 11.71
CA SER A 276 -34.37 -19.05 11.76
C SER A 276 -34.84 -17.85 10.95
N ASN A 277 -35.27 -18.18 9.72
CA ASN A 277 -36.39 -17.60 8.99
C ASN A 277 -36.06 -16.84 7.68
N ILE A 278 -36.21 -17.61 6.60
CA ILE A 278 -36.89 -17.29 5.32
C ILE A 278 -35.98 -16.73 4.21
N PHE A 279 -35.39 -17.63 3.40
CA PHE A 279 -35.76 -17.90 1.99
C PHE A 279 -35.17 -19.26 1.54
N PRO A 280 -35.84 -20.04 0.67
CA PRO A 280 -35.58 -21.47 0.50
C PRO A 280 -34.70 -21.76 -0.71
N TYR A 281 -33.47 -22.28 -0.53
CA TYR A 281 -32.83 -23.20 -1.47
C TYR A 281 -31.80 -24.09 -0.75
N HIS A 282 -32.26 -25.26 -0.32
CA HIS A 282 -31.45 -26.43 -0.04
C HIS A 282 -30.78 -26.91 -1.33
N TYR A 283 -29.52 -26.57 -1.60
CA TYR A 283 -28.61 -27.36 -2.46
C TYR A 283 -27.11 -26.99 -2.33
N PHE A 284 -26.70 -26.16 -1.38
CA PHE A 284 -25.31 -25.69 -1.23
C PHE A 284 -24.54 -26.27 -0.04
N SER A 285 -24.90 -27.45 0.45
CA SER A 285 -24.29 -28.01 1.68
C SER A 285 -22.93 -28.68 1.48
N ASN A 286 -22.30 -28.63 0.29
CA ASN A 286 -21.00 -29.27 0.02
C ASN A 286 -20.08 -28.45 -0.91
N MET A 287 -20.24 -27.13 -0.99
CA MET A 287 -19.38 -26.25 -1.77
C MET A 287 -18.56 -25.37 -0.82
N LEU A 288 -17.27 -25.20 -1.12
CA LEU A 288 -16.30 -24.35 -0.40
C LEU A 288 -16.99 -23.06 0.07
N SER A 289 -16.81 -22.69 1.35
CA SER A 289 -17.43 -21.47 1.88
C SER A 289 -16.98 -20.26 1.04
N PRO A 290 -17.84 -19.26 0.80
CA PRO A 290 -17.45 -18.01 0.15
C PRO A 290 -16.24 -17.32 0.80
N GLU A 291 -15.89 -17.70 2.04
CA GLU A 291 -14.72 -17.27 2.80
C GLU A 291 -13.40 -17.79 2.20
N GLU A 292 -13.37 -18.99 1.61
CA GLU A 292 -12.18 -19.53 0.92
C GLU A 292 -12.00 -18.96 -0.50
N MET A 293 -12.99 -18.20 -0.98
CA MET A 293 -13.03 -17.57 -2.30
C MET A 293 -13.04 -16.03 -2.20
N PHE A 294 -12.60 -15.48 -1.06
CA PHE A 294 -11.99 -14.16 -1.12
C PHE A 294 -10.65 -14.33 -1.83
N PRO A 295 -10.39 -13.61 -2.92
CA PRO A 295 -9.11 -13.73 -3.58
C PRO A 295 -8.04 -13.33 -2.56
N ALA A 296 -7.25 -14.31 -2.11
CA ALA A 296 -6.07 -14.12 -1.25
C ALA A 296 -5.02 -13.18 -1.87
N SER A 297 -5.34 -12.58 -3.02
CA SER A 297 -4.48 -11.76 -3.85
C SER A 297 -4.77 -10.26 -3.84
N VAL A 298 -5.76 -9.75 -3.09
CA VAL A 298 -6.27 -8.39 -3.33
C VAL A 298 -6.27 -7.50 -2.09
N GLU A 299 -5.06 -7.10 -1.67
CA GLU A 299 -4.85 -5.83 -0.97
C GLU A 299 -3.51 -5.28 -1.47
N TYR A 300 -3.51 -4.11 -2.12
CA TYR A 300 -2.28 -3.40 -2.46
C TYR A 300 -2.39 -1.98 -1.95
N ILE A 301 -1.63 -1.67 -0.90
CA ILE A 301 -1.52 -0.31 -0.39
C ILE A 301 -0.13 0.19 -0.68
N ASP A 302 -0.05 1.31 -1.41
CA ASP A 302 1.21 1.97 -1.73
C ASP A 302 1.55 2.94 -0.60
N PHE A 303 2.46 2.54 0.28
CA PHE A 303 2.95 3.41 1.35
C PHE A 303 4.43 3.72 1.16
N ALA A 304 4.80 4.99 1.30
CA ALA A 304 6.17 5.44 1.15
C ALA A 304 6.93 5.31 2.48
N THR A 305 8.01 4.52 2.48
CA THR A 305 8.93 4.41 3.61
C THR A 305 10.35 4.27 3.08
N LYS A 306 11.35 4.82 3.79
CA LYS A 306 12.76 4.75 3.39
C LYS A 306 13.00 5.28 1.96
N GLU A 307 12.36 6.41 1.61
CA GLU A 307 12.34 7.05 0.27
C GLU A 307 11.75 6.20 -0.87
N ARG A 308 11.10 5.08 -0.56
CA ARG A 308 10.57 4.14 -1.56
C ARG A 308 9.09 3.90 -1.32
N SER A 309 8.31 3.94 -2.40
CA SER A 309 6.92 3.50 -2.35
C SER A 309 6.90 1.98 -2.50
N TYR A 310 6.33 1.29 -1.53
CA TYR A 310 6.12 -0.15 -1.58
C TYR A 310 4.63 -0.45 -1.63
N ALA A 311 4.26 -1.40 -2.50
CA ALA A 311 2.94 -2.01 -2.48
C ALA A 311 2.95 -3.15 -1.46
N TYR A 312 2.28 -2.95 -0.33
CA TYR A 312 2.10 -3.98 0.70
C TYR A 312 0.88 -4.84 0.38
N LYS A 313 0.99 -6.15 0.64
CA LYS A 313 -0.05 -7.14 0.33
C LYS A 313 -0.24 -8.16 1.45
N GLY A 314 -1.50 -8.51 1.71
CA GLY A 314 -1.89 -9.59 2.63
C GLY A 314 -1.47 -9.28 4.07
N ASP A 315 -1.16 -10.33 4.83
CA ASP A 315 -0.92 -10.22 6.28
C ASP A 315 0.19 -9.23 6.66
N ILE A 316 1.10 -8.90 5.74
CA ILE A 316 2.18 -7.93 6.00
C ILE A 316 1.64 -6.55 6.38
N ILE A 317 0.46 -6.19 5.86
CA ILE A 317 -0.21 -4.93 6.15
C ILE A 317 -0.50 -4.82 7.66
N ASN A 318 -0.75 -5.95 8.33
CA ASN A 318 -1.11 -6.02 9.74
C ASN A 318 0.09 -5.83 10.67
N TYR A 319 1.29 -6.03 10.14
CA TYR A 319 2.54 -5.86 10.88
C TYR A 319 3.21 -4.52 10.59
N PHE A 320 2.73 -3.78 9.58
CA PHE A 320 3.29 -2.49 9.21
C PHE A 320 2.54 -1.33 9.85
N SER A 321 3.28 -0.33 10.30
CA SER A 321 2.74 0.88 10.91
C SER A 321 3.47 2.13 10.42
N GLY A 322 2.73 3.11 9.93
CA GLY A 322 3.32 4.27 9.28
C GLY A 322 2.45 5.51 9.31
N ILE A 323 3.09 6.65 9.57
CA ILE A 323 2.48 7.97 9.43
C ILE A 323 3.29 8.77 8.42
N ASP A 324 2.67 9.10 7.28
CA ASP A 324 3.22 10.02 6.30
C ASP A 324 2.35 11.27 6.20
N LEU A 325 2.91 12.39 6.67
CA LEU A 325 2.32 13.73 6.58
C LEU A 325 3.19 14.65 5.69
N SER A 326 4.10 14.09 4.90
CA SER A 326 5.08 14.85 4.14
C SER A 326 4.46 15.68 3.02
N CYS A 327 5.22 16.66 2.50
CA CYS A 327 4.79 17.48 1.38
C CYS A 327 3.44 18.17 1.64
N ASN A 328 3.35 18.86 2.78
CA ASN A 328 2.19 19.64 3.21
C ASN A 328 2.62 21.06 3.62
N LYS A 329 1.75 21.79 4.32
CA LYS A 329 1.99 23.14 4.85
C LYS A 329 1.84 23.17 6.38
N LEU A 330 2.11 22.05 7.05
CA LEU A 330 1.96 21.92 8.51
C LEU A 330 2.95 22.85 9.22
N VAL A 331 2.50 23.49 10.29
CA VAL A 331 3.27 24.44 11.12
C VAL A 331 3.31 23.99 12.58
N GLY A 332 3.92 24.77 13.45
CA GLY A 332 4.03 24.45 14.87
C GLY A 332 5.19 23.49 15.15
N GLN A 333 5.21 22.97 16.38
CA GLN A 333 6.23 22.01 16.82
C GLN A 333 5.78 20.58 16.54
N ILE A 334 6.73 19.66 16.43
CA ILE A 334 6.43 18.22 16.45
C ILE A 334 5.87 17.89 17.84
N PRO A 335 4.65 17.33 17.96
CA PRO A 335 4.10 16.96 19.26
C PRO A 335 4.98 15.95 19.99
N ILE A 336 5.20 16.17 21.28
CA ILE A 336 6.06 15.28 22.09
C ILE A 336 5.41 13.89 22.25
N GLU A 337 4.08 13.86 22.20
CA GLU A 337 3.23 12.70 22.37
C GLU A 337 3.40 11.67 21.24
N ILE A 338 3.91 12.08 20.05
CA ILE A 338 4.27 11.12 19.00
C ILE A 338 5.24 10.06 19.55
N GLY A 339 6.14 10.45 20.46
CA GLY A 339 7.04 9.52 21.11
C GLY A 339 6.37 8.48 22.02
N ASP A 340 5.06 8.52 22.25
CA ASP A 340 4.33 7.47 22.98
C ASP A 340 3.82 6.36 22.04
N MET A 341 4.07 6.46 20.74
CA MET A 341 3.63 5.51 19.71
C MET A 341 4.70 4.43 19.47
N ALA A 342 5.07 3.66 20.50
CA ALA A 342 6.18 2.69 20.45
C ALA A 342 6.07 1.63 19.32
N TRP A 343 4.86 1.42 18.79
CA TRP A 343 4.55 0.50 17.69
C TRP A 343 4.84 1.07 16.30
N LEU A 344 5.25 2.34 16.15
CA LEU A 344 5.40 3.01 14.87
C LEU A 344 6.72 2.64 14.16
N LEU A 345 6.64 2.07 12.96
CA LEU A 345 7.80 1.69 12.14
C LEU A 345 8.26 2.82 11.21
N ALA A 346 7.35 3.66 10.72
CA ALA A 346 7.67 4.74 9.80
C ALA A 346 7.02 6.07 10.18
N LEU A 347 7.82 7.13 10.26
CA LEU A 347 7.36 8.51 10.45
C LEU A 347 8.00 9.42 9.41
N ASN A 348 7.17 10.00 8.53
CA ASN A 348 7.61 10.97 7.53
C ASN A 348 6.87 12.30 7.73
N LEU A 349 7.60 13.30 8.21
CA LEU A 349 7.12 14.68 8.40
C LEU A 349 7.83 15.66 7.46
N SER A 350 8.55 15.15 6.47
CA SER A 350 9.40 15.97 5.61
C SER A 350 8.62 16.97 4.75
N ASN A 351 9.28 18.00 4.24
CA ASN A 351 8.67 18.98 3.32
C ASN A 351 7.43 19.65 3.91
N ASN A 352 7.59 20.23 5.10
CA ASN A 352 6.57 20.99 5.81
C ASN A 352 7.18 22.31 6.34
N MET A 353 6.45 23.02 7.20
CA MET A 353 6.88 24.25 7.87
C MET A 353 7.00 24.05 9.39
N LEU A 354 7.35 22.84 9.85
CA LEU A 354 7.49 22.52 11.26
C LEU A 354 8.73 23.24 11.84
N HIS A 355 8.62 23.75 13.07
CA HIS A 355 9.68 24.48 13.73
C HIS A 355 9.89 24.03 15.18
N GLY A 356 10.85 24.64 15.88
CA GLY A 356 11.19 24.24 17.25
C GLY A 356 12.13 23.02 17.30
N PRO A 357 12.39 22.48 18.50
CA PRO A 357 13.31 21.37 18.67
C PRO A 357 12.73 20.04 18.19
N ILE A 358 13.60 19.13 17.76
CA ILE A 358 13.25 17.72 17.62
C ILE A 358 12.96 17.18 19.03
N PRO A 359 11.77 16.62 19.32
CA PRO A 359 11.45 16.09 20.63
C PRO A 359 12.36 14.93 21.01
N HIS A 360 12.97 14.98 22.20
CA HIS A 360 13.75 13.86 22.72
C HIS A 360 12.89 12.60 22.95
N THR A 361 11.58 12.76 23.11
CA THR A 361 10.62 11.65 23.27
C THR A 361 10.55 10.74 22.06
N LEU A 362 10.98 11.18 20.87
CA LEU A 362 11.10 10.32 19.68
C LEU A 362 12.07 9.14 19.89
N SER A 363 12.98 9.22 20.87
CA SER A 363 13.85 8.08 21.26
C SER A 363 13.09 6.87 21.81
N ARG A 364 11.83 7.06 22.24
CA ARG A 364 10.97 5.98 22.73
C ARG A 364 10.25 5.20 21.62
N LEU A 365 10.39 5.61 20.37
CA LEU A 365 9.87 4.89 19.20
C LEU A 365 10.76 3.69 18.90
N THR A 366 10.77 2.72 19.80
CA THR A 366 11.77 1.65 19.82
C THR A 366 11.80 0.77 18.58
N GLU A 367 10.68 0.63 17.88
CA GLU A 367 10.57 -0.17 16.65
C GLU A 367 10.84 0.64 15.37
N ILE A 368 11.08 1.96 15.45
CA ILE A 368 11.12 2.81 14.25
C ILE A 368 12.26 2.42 13.30
N GLU A 369 11.89 2.22 12.03
CA GLU A 369 12.81 1.88 10.95
C GLU A 369 13.08 3.08 10.02
N SER A 370 12.13 3.99 9.89
CA SER A 370 12.23 5.15 8.99
C SER A 370 11.76 6.43 9.67
N LEU A 371 12.66 7.41 9.82
CA LEU A 371 12.37 8.72 10.38
C LEU A 371 12.85 9.84 9.44
N ASP A 372 11.91 10.49 8.77
CA ASP A 372 12.21 11.63 7.89
C ASP A 372 11.62 12.93 8.44
N LEU A 373 12.52 13.84 8.83
CA LEU A 373 12.21 15.18 9.33
C LEU A 373 12.80 16.27 8.42
N SER A 374 13.28 15.90 7.23
CA SER A 374 13.99 16.81 6.33
C SER A 374 13.09 17.91 5.76
N HIS A 375 13.69 18.97 5.23
CA HIS A 375 12.96 20.09 4.59
C HIS A 375 11.88 20.69 5.50
N ASN A 376 12.30 21.16 6.67
CA ASN A 376 11.48 21.84 7.66
C ASN A 376 12.24 23.07 8.21
N MET A 377 11.72 23.70 9.26
CA MET A 377 12.34 24.82 9.99
C MET A 377 12.75 24.41 11.42
N LEU A 378 13.06 23.13 11.65
CA LEU A 378 13.44 22.61 12.97
C LEU A 378 14.77 23.23 13.42
N ALA A 379 14.90 23.50 14.70
CA ALA A 379 16.04 24.19 15.29
C ALA A 379 16.52 23.51 16.59
N GLY A 380 17.61 23.98 17.17
CA GLY A 380 18.19 23.36 18.36
C GLY A 380 19.12 22.19 18.01
N ARG A 381 19.33 21.27 18.96
CA ARG A 381 20.24 20.12 18.79
C ARG A 381 19.46 18.87 18.39
N ILE A 382 20.15 17.95 17.70
CA ILE A 382 19.65 16.57 17.54
C ILE A 382 19.72 15.89 18.93
N PRO A 383 18.61 15.38 19.49
CA PRO A 383 18.63 14.74 20.80
C PRO A 383 19.54 13.51 20.81
N SER A 384 20.47 13.44 21.77
CA SER A 384 21.42 12.33 21.86
C SER A 384 20.76 10.98 22.16
N GLN A 385 19.58 11.01 22.77
CA GLN A 385 18.77 9.84 23.09
C GLN A 385 18.33 9.08 21.83
N LEU A 386 18.26 9.73 20.66
CA LEU A 386 17.93 9.04 19.42
C LEU A 386 18.94 7.95 19.07
N ALA A 387 20.16 7.99 19.60
CA ALA A 387 21.16 6.94 19.39
C ALA A 387 20.75 5.57 19.94
N GLU A 388 19.71 5.50 20.77
CA GLU A 388 19.11 4.26 21.31
C GLU A 388 18.12 3.59 20.33
N LEU A 389 17.81 4.22 19.19
CA LEU A 389 16.98 3.63 18.15
C LEU A 389 17.79 2.58 17.38
N HIS A 390 17.56 1.30 17.68
CA HIS A 390 18.37 0.20 17.16
C HIS A 390 17.89 -0.35 15.80
N PHE A 391 16.61 -0.17 15.46
CA PHE A 391 16.01 -0.61 14.20
C PHE A 391 16.00 0.47 13.12
N ILE A 392 16.47 1.68 13.39
CA ILE A 392 16.47 2.76 12.41
C ILE A 392 17.36 2.41 11.21
N GLU A 393 16.75 2.35 10.03
CA GLU A 393 17.40 2.06 8.75
C GLU A 393 17.45 3.29 7.83
N PHE A 394 16.51 4.22 8.02
CA PHE A 394 16.47 5.49 7.31
C PHE A 394 16.26 6.64 8.28
N PHE A 395 17.14 7.64 8.19
CA PHE A 395 17.05 8.85 8.98
C PHE A 395 17.43 10.05 8.13
N SER A 396 16.61 11.11 8.13
CA SER A 396 16.98 12.38 7.49
C SER A 396 16.51 13.57 8.30
N VAL A 397 17.43 14.51 8.52
CA VAL A 397 17.17 15.83 9.11
C VAL A 397 17.71 16.94 8.20
N ALA A 398 17.96 16.63 6.94
CA ALA A 398 18.49 17.55 5.96
C ALA A 398 17.61 18.79 5.79
N TYR A 399 18.19 19.92 5.39
CA TYR A 399 17.52 21.18 5.12
C TYR A 399 16.60 21.64 6.26
N ASN A 400 17.21 21.83 7.43
CA ASN A 400 16.61 22.42 8.63
C ASN A 400 17.52 23.54 9.18
N ASN A 401 17.22 24.06 10.38
CA ASN A 401 18.02 25.04 11.09
C ASN A 401 18.68 24.45 12.36
N LEU A 402 19.07 23.18 12.31
CA LEU A 402 19.67 22.46 13.44
C LEU A 402 21.11 22.92 13.71
N SER A 403 21.55 22.70 14.95
CA SER A 403 22.80 23.20 15.50
C SER A 403 23.49 22.22 16.43
N GLY A 404 24.80 22.39 16.62
CA GLY A 404 25.59 21.55 17.53
C GLY A 404 26.09 20.27 16.86
N PRO A 405 26.63 19.32 17.66
CA PRO A 405 27.16 18.08 17.13
C PRO A 405 26.05 17.19 16.56
N THR A 406 26.36 16.49 15.47
CA THR A 406 25.63 15.29 15.03
C THR A 406 25.75 14.18 16.09
N LEU A 407 24.96 13.11 15.95
CA LEU A 407 25.09 11.92 16.80
C LEU A 407 26.37 11.12 16.54
N GLY A 408 27.13 11.47 15.50
CA GLY A 408 28.40 10.84 15.19
C GLY A 408 28.27 9.37 14.79
N MET A 409 29.30 8.60 15.13
CA MET A 409 29.42 7.17 14.80
C MET A 409 28.84 6.28 15.92
N VAL A 410 27.65 6.62 16.44
CA VAL A 410 27.01 5.89 17.54
C VAL A 410 25.85 5.05 17.00
N GLY A 411 25.85 3.75 17.32
CA GLY A 411 24.79 2.83 16.92
C GLY A 411 24.52 2.86 15.40
N GLN A 412 23.24 2.82 15.03
CA GLN A 412 22.83 2.91 13.62
C GLN A 412 23.16 4.24 12.95
N PHE A 413 23.33 5.33 13.72
CA PHE A 413 23.63 6.65 13.16
C PHE A 413 25.01 6.73 12.49
N SER A 414 25.89 5.75 12.75
CA SER A 414 27.15 5.57 12.02
C SER A 414 26.97 5.18 10.55
N THR A 415 25.81 4.65 10.17
CA THR A 415 25.53 4.22 8.78
C THR A 415 25.07 5.36 7.88
N PHE A 416 24.60 6.48 8.46
CA PHE A 416 24.09 7.62 7.71
C PHE A 416 25.20 8.53 7.19
N SER A 417 24.97 9.11 6.01
CA SER A 417 25.95 9.89 5.27
C SER A 417 25.76 11.40 5.47
N GLU A 418 26.66 12.20 4.89
CA GLU A 418 26.57 13.67 4.89
C GLU A 418 25.22 14.18 4.38
N LYS A 419 24.61 13.49 3.39
CA LYS A 419 23.33 13.89 2.79
C LYS A 419 22.19 13.95 3.81
N ASN A 420 22.19 13.05 4.78
CA ASN A 420 21.14 12.96 5.81
C ASN A 420 21.13 14.19 6.75
N TYR A 421 22.19 15.00 6.74
CA TYR A 421 22.39 16.17 7.61
C TYR A 421 22.59 17.48 6.83
N GLU A 422 22.65 17.44 5.49
CA GLU A 422 22.95 18.58 4.62
C GLU A 422 21.99 19.75 4.86
N GLY A 423 22.39 20.97 4.52
CA GLY A 423 21.49 22.13 4.56
C GLY A 423 21.22 22.68 5.97
N ASN A 424 21.86 22.15 7.01
CA ASN A 424 21.83 22.67 8.37
C ASN A 424 23.09 23.52 8.68
N PRO A 425 23.02 24.86 8.67
CA PRO A 425 24.22 25.72 8.70
C PRO A 425 25.05 25.59 9.98
N TYR A 426 24.42 25.19 11.10
CA TYR A 426 25.05 25.16 12.42
C TYR A 426 25.33 23.75 12.94
N LEU A 427 25.04 22.69 12.17
CA LEU A 427 25.48 21.34 12.54
C LEU A 427 27.00 21.18 12.32
N CYS A 428 27.60 20.27 13.07
CA CYS A 428 29.03 19.93 13.00
C CYS A 428 29.27 18.50 13.48
N GLY A 429 30.44 17.93 13.22
CA GLY A 429 30.82 16.57 13.61
C GLY A 429 30.49 15.51 12.55
N PRO A 430 31.13 14.32 12.61
CA PRO A 430 30.95 13.27 11.61
C PRO A 430 29.46 12.88 11.44
N PRO A 431 28.96 12.63 10.22
CA PRO A 431 29.69 12.51 8.95
C PRO A 431 29.98 13.85 8.25
N LEU A 432 29.61 15.00 8.83
CA LEU A 432 29.89 16.30 8.24
C LEU A 432 31.37 16.65 8.32
N VAL A 433 31.90 17.33 7.31
CA VAL A 433 33.29 17.82 7.29
C VAL A 433 33.54 18.91 8.35
N LYS A 434 32.49 19.63 8.75
CA LYS A 434 32.59 20.77 9.68
C LYS A 434 32.90 20.30 11.10
N SER A 435 34.05 20.70 11.64
CA SER A 435 34.44 20.42 13.04
C SER A 435 33.69 21.31 14.04
N CYS A 436 33.32 20.74 15.19
CA CYS A 436 32.62 21.45 16.26
C CYS A 436 33.51 22.41 17.08
N ASN A 437 34.82 22.40 16.87
CA ASN A 437 35.77 23.19 17.66
C ASN A 437 35.76 24.69 17.33
N ASN A 438 35.06 25.13 16.28
CA ASN A 438 35.03 26.53 15.82
C ASN A 438 33.78 27.32 16.26
N MET A 439 32.98 26.84 17.21
CA MET A 439 31.85 27.61 17.75
C MET A 439 32.28 28.56 18.88
N SER A 440 33.06 29.58 18.54
CA SER A 440 33.22 30.78 19.37
C SER A 440 33.19 32.04 18.50
N SER A 441 32.01 32.68 18.45
CA SER A 441 31.69 34.05 17.97
C SER A 441 32.14 34.49 16.55
N PRO A 442 31.35 35.34 15.85
CA PRO A 442 31.63 35.69 14.47
C PRO A 442 32.69 36.80 14.41
N HIS A 443 33.84 36.54 13.78
CA HIS A 443 34.51 37.58 12.98
C HIS A 443 35.46 36.99 11.93
N GLN A 444 35.17 37.42 10.70
CA GLN A 444 36.09 37.75 9.61
C GLN A 444 36.77 36.60 8.85
N ASN A 445 36.27 36.44 7.62
CA ASN A 445 36.98 35.96 6.44
C ASN A 445 38.49 36.23 6.48
N GLN A 446 39.29 35.17 6.39
CA GLN A 446 40.46 35.16 5.53
C GLN A 446 40.58 33.81 4.83
N VAL A 447 40.44 33.88 3.51
CA VAL A 447 40.86 32.87 2.54
C VAL A 447 42.35 32.57 2.77
N LYS A 448 42.68 31.29 2.97
CA LYS A 448 43.99 30.75 2.61
C LYS A 448 43.82 29.40 1.93
N ASP A 449 44.06 29.42 0.62
CA ASP A 449 44.42 28.26 -0.19
C ASP A 449 45.60 27.52 0.42
N GLY A 450 45.58 26.19 0.32
CA GLY A 450 46.76 25.35 0.55
C GLY A 450 46.42 23.93 1.00
N HIS A 451 46.69 22.96 0.12
CA HIS A 451 46.68 21.50 0.31
C HIS A 451 45.32 20.77 0.26
N LYS A 452 44.84 20.52 -0.97
CA LYS A 452 43.76 19.55 -1.27
C LYS A 452 44.18 18.40 -2.21
N ASN A 453 45.48 18.16 -2.41
CA ASN A 453 45.92 17.22 -3.45
C ASN A 453 46.43 15.86 -2.96
N GLU A 454 46.63 15.64 -1.65
CA GLU A 454 47.08 14.33 -1.14
C GLU A 454 45.95 13.42 -0.65
N GLU A 455 45.01 13.91 0.19
CA GLU A 455 43.92 13.06 0.71
C GLU A 455 42.91 12.61 -0.36
N THR A 456 42.69 13.42 -1.40
CA THR A 456 41.71 13.08 -2.44
C THR A 456 42.22 11.93 -3.30
N MET A 457 43.52 11.89 -3.59
CA MET A 457 44.14 10.82 -4.38
C MET A 457 44.12 9.48 -3.63
N GLU A 458 44.44 9.47 -2.34
CA GLU A 458 44.40 8.23 -1.53
C GLU A 458 42.98 7.65 -1.40
N ARG A 459 41.96 8.51 -1.27
CA ARG A 459 40.55 8.08 -1.22
C ARG A 459 40.09 7.49 -2.56
N PHE A 460 40.50 8.09 -3.69
CA PHE A 460 40.20 7.53 -5.02
C PHE A 460 40.88 6.18 -5.25
N ILE A 461 42.15 6.04 -4.85
CA ILE A 461 42.88 4.77 -4.95
C ILE A 461 42.22 3.68 -4.11
N THR A 462 41.79 4.02 -2.88
CA THR A 462 41.14 3.06 -1.98
C THR A 462 39.80 2.58 -2.54
N ILE A 463 38.97 3.49 -3.06
CA ILE A 463 37.69 3.14 -3.71
C ILE A 463 37.94 2.30 -4.96
N ALA A 464 38.92 2.66 -5.79
CA ALA A 464 39.26 1.91 -6.99
C ALA A 464 39.72 0.48 -6.66
N ILE A 465 40.54 0.29 -5.63
CA ILE A 465 40.97 -1.05 -5.18
C ILE A 465 39.77 -1.85 -4.66
N PHE A 466 38.87 -1.24 -3.90
CA PHE A 466 37.68 -1.92 -3.39
C PHE A 466 36.73 -2.35 -4.51
N VAL A 467 36.47 -1.46 -5.47
CA VAL A 467 35.61 -1.74 -6.63
C VAL A 467 36.23 -2.83 -7.51
N LEU A 468 37.53 -2.76 -7.78
CA LEU A 468 38.22 -3.81 -8.55
C LEU A 468 38.22 -5.14 -7.79
N GLY A 469 38.43 -5.13 -6.47
CA GLY A 469 38.35 -6.31 -5.61
C GLY A 469 36.97 -6.93 -5.60
N PHE A 470 35.91 -6.11 -5.51
CA PHE A 470 34.52 -6.57 -5.59
C PHE A 470 34.21 -7.14 -6.96
N ILE A 471 34.61 -6.46 -8.04
CA ILE A 471 34.36 -6.94 -9.41
C ILE A 471 35.06 -8.28 -9.62
N MET A 472 36.34 -8.40 -9.25
CA MET A 472 37.09 -9.64 -9.42
C MET A 472 36.58 -10.77 -8.51
N GLY A 473 36.23 -10.46 -7.26
CA GLY A 473 35.74 -11.44 -6.29
C GLY A 473 34.33 -11.93 -6.64
N PHE A 474 33.39 -11.01 -6.80
CA PHE A 474 31.99 -11.32 -7.10
C PHE A 474 31.84 -11.94 -8.48
N TRP A 475 32.35 -11.31 -9.53
CA TRP A 475 32.21 -11.86 -10.89
C TRP A 475 33.10 -13.06 -11.13
N GLY A 476 34.26 -13.15 -10.46
CA GLY A 476 35.08 -14.37 -10.48
C GLY A 476 34.38 -15.54 -9.82
N TRP A 477 33.71 -15.32 -8.68
CA TRP A 477 32.90 -16.33 -8.01
C TRP A 477 31.66 -16.72 -8.84
N MET A 478 30.95 -15.74 -9.40
CA MET A 478 29.81 -15.99 -10.28
C MET A 478 30.21 -16.75 -11.55
N ALA A 479 31.37 -16.44 -12.14
CA ALA A 479 31.91 -17.20 -13.27
C ALA A 479 32.27 -18.64 -12.86
N LEU A 480 32.87 -18.84 -11.68
CA LEU A 480 33.16 -20.18 -11.15
C LEU A 480 31.89 -21.01 -10.94
N LEU A 481 30.81 -20.40 -10.45
CA LEU A 481 29.49 -21.04 -10.38
C LEU A 481 28.95 -21.37 -11.78
N PHE A 482 29.09 -20.46 -12.75
CA PHE A 482 28.56 -20.66 -14.10
C PHE A 482 29.29 -21.77 -14.87
N PHE A 483 30.62 -21.87 -14.76
CA PHE A 483 31.41 -22.86 -15.49
C PHE A 483 31.53 -24.21 -14.79
N LYS A 484 31.40 -24.26 -13.45
CA LYS A 484 31.55 -25.50 -12.68
C LYS A 484 30.22 -25.95 -12.10
N ARG A 485 29.48 -26.71 -12.91
CA ARG A 485 28.12 -27.22 -12.65
C ARG A 485 27.96 -27.94 -11.30
N SER A 486 28.99 -28.66 -10.84
CA SER A 486 28.97 -29.34 -9.53
C SER A 486 29.03 -28.35 -8.34
N LEU A 487 29.73 -27.23 -8.51
CA LEU A 487 29.88 -26.19 -7.49
C LEU A 487 28.61 -25.35 -7.41
N SER A 488 28.02 -25.03 -8.57
CA SER A 488 26.69 -24.39 -8.65
C SER A 488 25.61 -25.23 -7.97
N TYR A 489 25.52 -26.52 -8.28
CA TYR A 489 24.51 -27.40 -7.68
C TYR A 489 24.68 -27.50 -6.15
N SER A 490 25.91 -27.64 -5.65
CA SER A 490 26.18 -27.70 -4.21
C SER A 490 25.91 -26.37 -3.50
N PHE A 491 26.21 -25.24 -4.15
CA PHE A 491 25.92 -23.91 -3.63
C PHE A 491 24.41 -23.67 -3.52
N PHE A 492 23.66 -23.94 -4.59
CA PHE A 492 22.20 -23.76 -4.59
C PHE A 492 21.51 -24.72 -3.62
N LEU A 493 21.95 -25.98 -3.50
CA LEU A 493 21.45 -26.88 -2.45
C LEU A 493 21.73 -26.36 -1.03
N GLY A 494 22.89 -25.76 -0.79
CA GLY A 494 23.20 -25.15 0.51
C GLY A 494 22.35 -23.91 0.80
N VAL A 495 22.07 -23.11 -0.23
CA VAL A 495 21.15 -21.96 -0.13
C VAL A 495 19.72 -22.44 0.14
N ASP A 496 19.25 -23.45 -0.59
CA ASP A 496 17.92 -24.03 -0.39
C ASP A 496 17.78 -24.62 1.02
N GLY A 497 18.79 -25.34 1.51
CA GLY A 497 18.80 -25.85 2.89
C GLY A 497 18.84 -24.76 3.95
N TYR A 498 19.60 -23.68 3.73
CA TYR A 498 19.62 -22.53 4.64
C TYR A 498 18.28 -21.77 4.64
N MET A 499 17.62 -21.68 3.48
CA MET A 499 16.29 -21.10 3.37
C MET A 499 15.24 -21.97 4.06
N GLU A 500 15.33 -23.30 3.95
CA GLU A 500 14.50 -24.23 4.73
C GLU A 500 14.73 -24.06 6.23
N ASP A 501 15.98 -23.94 6.69
CA ASP A 501 16.31 -23.69 8.10
C ASP A 501 15.73 -22.36 8.60
N ILE A 502 15.77 -21.29 7.78
CA ILE A 502 15.14 -20.00 8.11
C ILE A 502 13.62 -20.14 8.18
N VAL A 503 13.00 -20.84 7.22
CA VAL A 503 11.56 -21.06 7.18
C VAL A 503 11.11 -21.89 8.39
N ASP A 504 11.88 -22.91 8.78
CA ASP A 504 11.59 -23.71 9.96
C ASP A 504 11.87 -22.94 11.25
N MET A 505 12.88 -22.07 11.29
CA MET A 505 13.10 -21.16 12.42
C MET A 505 11.92 -20.17 12.55
N ALA A 506 11.44 -19.63 11.44
CA ALA A 506 10.28 -18.74 11.41
C ALA A 506 8.99 -19.47 11.84
N ARG A 507 8.76 -20.71 11.37
CA ARG A 507 7.64 -21.56 11.84
C ARG A 507 7.74 -21.86 13.33
N ASN A 508 8.94 -22.17 13.84
CA ASN A 508 9.17 -22.45 15.26
C ASN A 508 9.04 -21.21 16.15
N LEU A 509 9.40 -20.03 15.64
CA LEU A 509 9.14 -18.75 16.29
C LEU A 509 7.63 -18.46 16.33
N LEU A 510 6.93 -18.64 15.21
CA LEU A 510 5.47 -18.51 15.11
C LEU A 510 4.74 -19.49 16.04
N ALA A 511 5.24 -20.73 16.19
CA ALA A 511 4.67 -21.74 17.07
C ALA A 511 4.91 -21.49 18.58
N LYS A 512 5.88 -20.64 18.94
CA LYS A 512 6.13 -20.21 20.33
C LYS A 512 5.36 -18.94 20.72
N ILE A 513 4.75 -18.28 19.74
CA ILE A 513 3.97 -17.05 19.92
C ILE A 513 2.46 -17.36 19.98
N LYS A 514 2.05 -18.61 19.72
CA LYS A 514 0.76 -19.19 20.14
C LYS A 514 0.91 -19.92 21.47
#